data_AF-A0A544XDK8-F1
#
_entry.id   AF-A0A544XDK8-F1
#
_cell.length_a   1.000
_cell.length_b   1.000
_cell.length_c   1.000
_cell.angle_alpha   90.00
_cell.angle_beta   90.00
_cell.angle_gamma   90.00
#
_symmetry.space_group_name_H-M   'P 1'
#
loop_
_entity.id
_entity.type
_entity.pdbx_description
1 polymer ?
#
loop_
_entity_poly.entity_id
_entity_poly.type
_entity_poly.pdbx_seq_one_letter_code
_entity_poly.pdbx_strand_id
1 'polypeptide(L)' 'PHAEEEVREAMTLAPHIPIVRTDARDRESVKSTLITLVEHALTMRVAVPGSNLHQGRV' A
#
# COMPACT_ATOMS: atom_id res chain seq x y z
N PRO A 1 -8.80 -9.14 17.96
CA PRO A 1 -7.94 -8.71 16.84
C PRO A 1 -7.39 -9.94 16.10
N HIS A 2 -7.39 -9.94 14.77
CA HIS A 2 -6.77 -11.00 13.96
C HIS A 2 -5.27 -10.78 13.84
N ALA A 3 -4.49 -11.86 13.75
CA ALA A 3 -3.06 -11.76 13.48
C ALA A 3 -2.82 -11.17 12.08
N GLU A 4 -1.66 -10.53 11.86
CA GLU A 4 -1.36 -9.96 10.54
C GLU A 4 -1.28 -11.04 9.45
N GLU A 5 -0.76 -12.23 9.79
CA GLU A 5 -0.67 -13.35 8.87
C GLU A 5 -2.05 -13.87 8.44
N GLU A 6 -2.99 -13.99 9.38
CA GLU A 6 -4.38 -14.36 9.07
C GLU A 6 -5.04 -13.38 8.10
N VAL A 7 -4.79 -12.08 8.27
CA VAL A 7 -5.30 -11.04 7.37
C VAL A 7 -4.64 -11.17 5.99
N ARG A 8 -3.33 -11.42 5.96
CA ARG A 8 -2.56 -11.59 4.72
C ARG A 8 -3.06 -12.76 3.89
N GLU A 9 -3.24 -13.91 4.53
CA GLU A 9 -3.81 -15.11 3.90
C GLU A 9 -5.22 -14.85 3.39
N ALA A 10 -6.11 -14.32 4.23
CA ALA A 10 -7.50 -14.06 3.88
C ALA A 10 -7.66 -13.10 2.68
N MET A 11 -6.77 -12.12 2.56
CA MET A 11 -6.79 -11.12 1.50
C MET A 11 -5.87 -11.47 0.31
N THR A 12 -5.20 -12.64 0.33
CA THR A 12 -4.24 -13.06 -0.71
C THR A 12 -3.17 -11.99 -0.98
N LEU A 13 -2.61 -11.41 0.09
CA LEU A 13 -1.62 -10.34 0.00
C LEU A 13 -0.20 -10.92 -0.10
N ALA A 14 0.56 -10.49 -1.10
CA ALA A 14 1.97 -10.89 -1.24
C ALA A 14 2.81 -10.36 -0.05
N PRO A 15 3.91 -11.03 0.35
CA PRO A 15 4.68 -10.67 1.55
C PRO A 15 5.25 -9.24 1.55
N HIS A 16 5.50 -8.68 0.37
CA HIS A 16 6.05 -7.34 0.21
C HIS A 16 4.99 -6.22 0.32
N ILE A 17 3.70 -6.55 0.33
CA ILE A 17 2.63 -5.57 0.49
C ILE A 17 2.55 -5.20 1.97
N PRO A 18 2.80 -3.92 2.32
CA PRO A 18 2.76 -3.47 3.71
C PRO A 18 1.32 -3.45 4.22
N ILE A 19 1.12 -3.89 5.47
CA ILE A 19 -0.15 -3.81 6.19
C ILE A 19 -0.02 -2.73 7.25
N VAL A 20 -0.92 -1.76 7.24
CA VAL A 20 -0.99 -0.66 8.23
C VAL A 20 -2.29 -0.77 8.99
N ARG A 21 -2.23 -0.76 10.33
CA ARG A 21 -3.42 -0.71 11.18
C ARG A 21 -3.93 0.72 11.27
N THR A 22 -5.22 0.89 11.04
CA THR A 22 -5.87 2.20 11.07
C THR A 22 -7.23 2.06 11.73
N ASP A 23 -7.46 2.83 12.79
CA ASP A 23 -8.82 3.12 13.23
C ASP A 23 -9.37 4.27 12.37
N ALA A 24 -10.41 3.99 11.58
CA ALA A 24 -11.04 4.97 10.71
C ALA A 24 -11.87 6.03 11.45
N ARG A 25 -12.21 5.78 12.73
CA ARG A 25 -12.99 6.71 13.57
C ARG A 25 -12.12 7.71 14.30
N ASP A 26 -10.82 7.45 14.39
CA ASP A 26 -9.84 8.38 14.94
C ASP A 26 -9.14 9.17 13.83
N ARG A 27 -9.31 10.50 13.88
CA ARG A 27 -8.78 11.42 12.88
C ARG A 27 -7.26 11.43 12.81
N GLU A 28 -6.55 11.32 13.94
CA GLU A 28 -5.08 11.32 13.91
C GLU A 28 -4.53 9.98 13.38
N SER A 29 -5.19 8.87 13.68
CA SER A 29 -4.93 7.55 13.08
C SER A 29 -5.09 7.58 11.55
N VAL A 30 -6.20 8.13 11.04
CA VAL A 30 -6.43 8.25 9.59
C VAL A 30 -5.37 9.14 8.94
N LYS A 31 -5.07 10.31 9.52
CA LYS A 31 -4.05 11.22 9.00
C LYS A 31 -2.68 10.55 8.90
N SER A 32 -2.26 9.85 9.96
CA SER A 32 -0.98 9.14 9.98
C SER A 32 -0.92 8.05 8.90
N THR A 33 -2.01 7.29 8.73
CA THR A 33 -2.12 6.27 7.68
C THR A 33 -1.97 6.87 6.28
N LEU A 34 -2.61 8.00 6.01
CA LEU A 34 -2.52 8.67 4.71
C LEU A 34 -1.12 9.18 4.42
N ILE A 35 -0.40 9.68 5.44
CA ILE A 35 1.01 10.07 5.31
C ILE A 35 1.84 8.85 4.91
N THR A 36 1.76 7.74 5.66
CA THR A 36 2.48 6.50 5.36
C THR A 36 2.18 5.98 3.95
N LEU A 37 0.92 6.03 3.52
CA LEU A 37 0.51 5.63 2.17
C LEU A 37 1.19 6.49 1.10
N VAL A 38 1.19 7.82 1.27
CA VAL A 38 1.79 8.74 0.30
C VAL A 38 3.31 8.56 0.25
N GLU A 39 3.97 8.41 1.39
CA GLU A 39 5.41 8.12 1.48
C GLU A 39 5.76 6.83 0.74
N HIS A 40 5.04 5.74 1.03
CA HIS A 40 5.24 4.46 0.35
C HIS A 40 5.06 4.60 -1.17
N ALA A 41 3.99 5.27 -1.59
CA ALA A 41 3.73 5.50 -2.99
C ALA A 41 4.85 6.32 -3.64
N LEU A 42 5.36 7.38 -3.00
CA LEU A 42 6.50 8.19 -3.49
C LEU A 42 7.77 7.34 -3.64
N THR A 43 8.10 6.50 -2.67
CA THR A 43 9.25 5.59 -2.76
C THR A 43 9.11 4.61 -3.94
N MET A 44 7.92 4.08 -4.19
CA MET A 44 7.69 3.18 -5.33
C MET A 44 7.90 3.86 -6.68
N ARG A 45 7.49 5.13 -6.85
CA ARG A 45 7.67 5.86 -8.13
C ARG A 45 9.13 6.19 -8.39
N VAL A 46 9.91 6.46 -7.34
CA VAL A 46 11.36 6.67 -7.45
C VAL A 46 12.10 5.37 -7.76
N ALA A 47 11.57 4.22 -7.29
CA ALA A 47 12.12 2.90 -7.55
C ALA A 47 11.72 2.28 -8.90
N VAL A 48 10.78 2.87 -9.66
CA VAL A 48 10.37 2.40 -10.99
C VAL A 48 10.78 3.42 -12.07
N PRO A 49 11.94 3.25 -12.72
CA PRO A 49 12.23 3.90 -14.00
C PRO A 49 11.36 3.23 -15.09
N GLY A 50 10.29 3.91 -15.50
CA GLY A 50 9.59 3.64 -16.76
C GLY A 50 8.66 2.42 -16.80
N SER A 51 7.37 2.64 -16.51
CA SER A 51 6.31 1.73 -16.95
C SER A 51 5.07 2.48 -17.44
N ASN A 52 5.27 3.45 -18.34
CA ASN A 52 4.21 4.06 -19.15
C ASN A 52 4.39 3.77 -20.65
N LEU A 53 5.02 2.65 -21.02
CA LEU A 53 5.02 2.17 -22.41
C LEU A 53 3.68 1.47 -22.71
N HIS A 54 2.62 2.27 -22.87
CA HIS A 54 1.54 1.94 -23.81
C HIS A 54 1.97 2.36 -25.22
N GLN A 55 3.10 1.84 -25.69
CA GLN A 55 3.52 1.91 -27.08
C GLN A 55 3.32 0.54 -27.71
N GLY A 56 2.29 0.43 -28.55
CA GLY A 56 2.15 -0.65 -29.54
C GLY A 56 0.96 -1.58 -29.34
N ARG A 57 -0.15 -1.29 -30.02
CA ARG A 57 -0.79 -2.16 -31.03
C ARG A 57 -2.21 -1.67 -31.34
N VAL A 58 -2.35 -0.79 -32.34
CA VAL A 58 -3.02 -0.98 -33.65
C VAL A 58 -2.88 0.29 -34.47
#